data_AF-A0A316Z5H5-F1
#
_entry.id   AF-A0A316Z5H5-F1
#
_cell.length_a   1.000
_cell.length_b   1.000
_cell.length_c   1.000
_cell.angle_alpha   90.00
_cell.angle_beta   90.00
_cell.angle_gamma   90.00
#
_symmetry.space_group_name_H-M   'P 1'
#
loop_
_entity.id
_entity.type
_entity.pdbx_description
1 polymer ?
#
loop_
_entity_poly.entity_id
_entity_poly.type
_entity_poly.pdbx_seq_one_letter_code
_entity_poly.pdbx_strand_id
1 'polypeptide(L)'
;MSYDLHQKLRTTSVRQIKRKDYAGAVTTLYDGAKSLLEQKEYGSGCDLGVMMLDAYSKGALESSPETRERIATLLRLSAPDFWRKKLLDAAIKWSIQVTSMPFGDGLLRLAIADVLAAEGSYYAAETHYLHASAQPPSVPDAKKWFDAEAPKRFAAMQLRWLEAQATDAGAQKIAALRTDAGRWALRGLLPLLQARALTASRAFLAAYVSALCSAHPTLLLPTTPNPKAFSPPAGTGPAEQVQLYLTGNADLNFAQMLLALVAQAVSVKKTGAPVPDALKQQWGQLVAQYEREGGALQEEAFVGEAIDPISTLYFDIRPQRPQGNFMQDMLSSLMGGGGAGAAAGGAPAPAPVRQPPPPQSRAQQEAPAASAEEELDLD
;
A
#
# COMPACT_ATOMS: atom_id res chain seq x y z
N MET A 1 -20.69 26.53 26.03
CA MET A 1 -21.79 25.70 25.50
C MET A 1 -21.30 24.35 24.98
N SER A 2 -20.33 24.31 24.05
CA SER A 2 -19.72 23.05 23.56
C SER A 2 -19.11 22.18 24.69
N TYR A 3 -18.30 22.77 25.57
CA TYR A 3 -17.69 22.06 26.71
C TYR A 3 -18.74 21.43 27.65
N ASP A 4 -19.82 22.16 27.97
CA ASP A 4 -20.87 21.66 28.86
C ASP A 4 -21.65 20.51 28.22
N LEU A 5 -21.91 20.60 26.91
CA LEU A 5 -22.55 19.52 26.15
C LEU A 5 -21.64 18.28 26.14
N HIS A 6 -20.36 18.45 25.85
CA HIS A 6 -19.36 17.37 25.85
C HIS A 6 -19.31 16.63 27.18
N GLN A 7 -19.20 17.33 28.30
CA GLN A 7 -19.16 16.70 29.64
C GLN A 7 -20.48 16.01 30.01
N LYS A 8 -21.62 16.58 29.63
CA LYS A 8 -22.95 15.95 29.83
C LYS A 8 -23.09 14.65 29.05
N LEU A 9 -22.63 14.63 27.79
CA LEU A 9 -22.64 13.43 26.94
C LEU A 9 -21.74 12.35 27.55
N ARG A 10 -20.49 12.68 27.91
CA ARG A 10 -19.56 11.74 28.57
C ARG A 10 -20.18 11.13 29.84
N THR A 11 -20.74 11.96 30.71
CA THR A 11 -21.36 11.49 31.97
C THR A 11 -22.54 10.56 31.71
N THR A 12 -23.38 10.89 30.73
CA THR A 12 -24.53 10.08 30.33
C THR A 12 -24.10 8.72 29.78
N SER A 13 -23.12 8.71 28.89
CA SER A 13 -22.59 7.50 28.27
C SER A 13 -21.87 6.60 29.27
N VAL A 14 -21.11 7.16 30.23
CA VAL A 14 -20.52 6.38 31.33
C VAL A 14 -21.60 5.69 32.16
N ARG A 15 -22.72 6.36 32.44
CA ARG A 15 -23.85 5.76 33.17
C ARG A 15 -24.52 4.65 32.36
N GLN A 16 -24.71 4.83 31.05
CA GLN A 16 -25.26 3.79 30.15
C GLN A 16 -24.33 2.56 30.11
N ILE A 17 -23.02 2.77 29.92
CA ILE A 17 -22.01 1.70 29.93
C ILE A 17 -22.01 0.94 31.26
N LYS A 18 -22.10 1.64 32.42
CA LYS A 18 -22.21 0.99 33.74
C LYS A 18 -23.46 0.11 33.87
N ARG A 19 -24.55 0.47 33.19
CA ARG A 19 -25.79 -0.32 33.12
C ARG A 19 -25.76 -1.39 32.02
N LYS A 20 -24.62 -1.56 31.32
CA LYS A 20 -24.46 -2.43 30.15
C LYS A 20 -25.37 -2.08 28.96
N ASP A 21 -25.90 -0.86 28.93
CA ASP A 21 -26.62 -0.31 27.80
C ASP A 21 -25.62 0.24 26.76
N TYR A 22 -24.93 -0.68 26.08
CA TYR A 22 -23.92 -0.32 25.09
C TYR A 22 -24.54 0.30 23.83
N ALA A 23 -25.71 -0.17 23.41
CA ALA A 23 -26.42 0.37 22.25
C ALA A 23 -26.84 1.83 22.51
N GLY A 24 -27.45 2.14 23.66
CA GLY A 24 -27.80 3.50 24.03
C GLY A 24 -26.59 4.42 24.20
N ALA A 25 -25.49 3.90 24.77
CA ALA A 25 -24.23 4.63 24.86
C ALA A 25 -23.67 4.97 23.47
N VAL A 26 -23.67 4.01 22.55
CA VAL A 26 -23.21 4.21 21.17
C VAL A 26 -24.02 5.28 20.46
N THR A 27 -25.35 5.23 20.52
CA THR A 27 -26.21 6.24 19.89
C THR A 27 -25.93 7.62 20.48
N THR A 28 -25.88 7.74 21.81
CA THR A 28 -25.61 9.00 22.51
C THR A 28 -24.25 9.59 22.12
N LEU A 29 -23.22 8.75 22.04
CA LEU A 29 -21.86 9.17 21.70
C LEU A 29 -21.75 9.54 20.22
N TYR A 30 -22.34 8.74 19.32
CA TYR A 30 -22.30 8.98 17.88
C TYR A 30 -23.01 10.28 17.51
N ASP A 31 -24.26 10.46 17.95
CA ASP A 31 -25.05 11.65 17.62
C ASP A 31 -24.42 12.91 18.23
N GLY A 32 -23.93 12.80 19.46
CA GLY A 32 -23.20 13.87 20.13
C GLY A 32 -21.89 14.23 19.44
N ALA A 33 -21.08 13.24 19.06
CA ALA A 33 -19.84 13.44 18.32
C ALA A 33 -20.11 14.11 16.98
N LYS A 34 -21.08 13.59 16.21
CA LYS A 34 -21.48 14.13 14.91
C LYS A 34 -21.89 15.61 15.03
N SER A 35 -22.77 15.94 15.99
CA SER A 35 -23.24 17.31 16.20
C SER A 35 -22.11 18.29 16.58
N LEU A 36 -21.15 17.86 17.41
CA LEU A 36 -19.99 18.69 17.76
C LEU A 36 -19.04 18.89 16.58
N LEU A 37 -18.81 17.85 15.77
CA LEU A 37 -17.99 17.95 14.56
C LEU A 37 -18.61 18.91 13.53
N GLU A 38 -19.93 18.86 13.34
CA GLU A 38 -20.67 19.81 12.48
C GLU A 38 -20.54 21.26 12.97
N GLN A 39 -20.37 21.46 14.28
CA GLN A 39 -20.10 22.77 14.90
C GLN A 39 -18.60 23.15 14.88
N LYS A 40 -17.74 22.35 14.23
CA LYS A 40 -16.27 22.52 14.17
C LYS A 40 -15.56 22.39 15.52
N GLU A 41 -16.20 21.76 16.50
CA GLU A 41 -15.63 21.44 17.81
C GLU A 41 -14.86 20.11 17.74
N TYR A 42 -13.82 20.08 16.89
CA TYR A 42 -13.18 18.84 16.43
C TYR A 42 -12.58 18.00 17.57
N GLY A 43 -11.95 18.64 18.56
CA GLY A 43 -11.37 17.94 19.70
C GLY A 43 -12.41 17.19 20.52
N SER A 44 -13.52 17.86 20.87
CA SER A 44 -14.62 17.27 21.63
C SER A 44 -15.34 16.18 20.84
N GLY A 45 -15.62 16.43 19.55
CA GLY A 45 -16.26 15.46 18.66
C GLY A 45 -15.45 14.17 18.48
N CYS A 46 -14.14 14.29 18.23
CA CYS A 46 -13.26 13.13 18.09
C CYS A 46 -13.05 12.38 19.40
N ASP A 47 -12.95 13.07 20.55
CA ASP A 47 -12.89 12.42 21.87
C ASP A 47 -14.14 11.57 22.16
N LEU A 48 -15.34 12.09 21.84
CA LEU A 48 -16.57 11.29 21.92
C LEU A 48 -16.57 10.11 20.95
N GLY A 49 -16.03 10.29 19.74
CA GLY A 49 -15.84 9.20 18.78
C GLY A 49 -14.90 8.10 19.31
N VAL A 50 -13.83 8.46 20.01
CA VAL A 50 -12.94 7.48 20.68
C VAL A 50 -13.69 6.76 21.79
N MET A 51 -14.47 7.49 22.61
CA MET A 51 -15.31 6.87 23.64
C MET A 51 -16.39 5.93 23.05
N MET A 52 -16.89 6.23 21.85
CA MET A 52 -17.82 5.36 21.11
C MET A 52 -17.14 4.02 20.76
N LEU A 53 -15.89 4.04 20.33
CA LEU A 53 -15.12 2.82 20.02
C LEU A 53 -14.80 2.01 21.30
N ASP A 54 -14.60 2.66 22.44
CA ASP A 54 -14.51 1.97 23.73
C ASP A 54 -15.84 1.28 24.08
N ALA A 55 -16.97 1.91 23.77
CA ALA A 55 -18.29 1.29 23.94
C ALA A 55 -18.50 0.11 22.99
N TYR A 56 -18.03 0.19 21.73
CA TYR A 56 -18.02 -0.94 20.79
C TYR A 56 -17.25 -2.12 21.38
N SER A 57 -16.05 -1.86 21.89
CA SER A 57 -15.18 -2.88 22.47
C SER A 57 -15.83 -3.56 23.69
N LYS A 58 -16.40 -2.77 24.60
CA LYS A 58 -17.07 -3.29 25.81
C LYS A 58 -18.37 -4.03 25.50
N GLY A 59 -19.09 -3.61 24.45
CA GLY A 59 -20.29 -4.26 23.98
C GLY A 59 -20.04 -5.46 23.06
N ALA A 60 -18.77 -5.77 22.76
CA ALA A 60 -18.37 -6.80 21.79
C ALA A 60 -19.06 -6.65 20.43
N LEU A 61 -19.21 -5.41 19.95
CA LEU A 61 -19.79 -5.14 18.64
C LEU A 61 -18.84 -5.65 17.54
N GLU A 62 -19.39 -6.37 16.57
CA GLU A 62 -18.67 -6.77 15.37
C GLU A 62 -18.44 -5.58 14.43
N SER A 63 -17.43 -5.70 13.57
CA SER A 63 -17.26 -4.76 12.47
C SER A 63 -18.25 -5.06 11.34
N SER A 64 -19.40 -4.40 11.42
CA SER A 64 -20.51 -4.46 10.46
C SER A 64 -20.53 -3.22 9.56
N PRO A 65 -21.31 -3.23 8.44
CA PRO A 65 -21.50 -2.04 7.61
C PRO A 65 -21.92 -0.80 8.42
N GLU A 66 -22.81 -0.97 9.40
CA GLU A 66 -23.31 0.13 10.24
C GLU A 66 -22.21 0.70 11.15
N THR A 67 -21.43 -0.16 11.82
CA THR A 67 -20.34 0.31 12.69
C THR A 67 -19.25 1.03 11.91
N ARG A 68 -18.93 0.55 10.70
CA ARG A 68 -17.94 1.14 9.80
C ARG A 68 -18.42 2.50 9.31
N GLU A 69 -19.68 2.61 8.92
CA GLU A 69 -20.25 3.85 8.39
C GLU A 69 -20.32 4.96 9.44
N ARG A 70 -20.62 4.63 10.70
CA ARG A 70 -20.52 5.59 11.81
C ARG A 70 -19.10 6.14 11.96
N ILE A 71 -18.09 5.26 11.94
CA ILE A 71 -16.68 5.68 12.01
C ILE A 71 -16.31 6.57 10.81
N ALA A 72 -16.63 6.13 9.59
CA ALA A 72 -16.35 6.87 8.37
C ALA A 72 -17.02 8.26 8.37
N THR A 73 -18.24 8.35 8.88
CA THR A 73 -18.96 9.62 9.02
C THR A 73 -18.26 10.58 9.98
N LEU A 74 -17.85 10.12 11.16
CA LEU A 74 -17.12 10.97 12.10
C LEU A 74 -15.77 11.43 11.51
N LEU A 75 -15.07 10.55 10.79
CA LEU A 75 -13.82 10.93 10.12
C LEU A 75 -14.03 11.99 9.03
N ARG A 76 -15.09 11.88 8.21
CA ARG A 76 -15.45 12.87 7.18
C ARG A 76 -15.77 14.25 7.75
N LEU A 77 -16.37 14.31 8.93
CA LEU A 77 -16.73 15.57 9.59
C LEU A 77 -15.57 16.19 10.38
N SER A 78 -14.50 15.43 10.64
CA SER A 78 -13.36 15.90 11.41
C SER A 78 -12.30 16.59 10.56
N ALA A 79 -11.70 17.66 11.11
CA ALA A 79 -10.54 18.31 10.48
C ALA A 79 -9.32 17.38 10.40
N PRO A 80 -8.41 17.56 9.43
CA PRO A 80 -7.17 16.79 9.32
C PRO A 80 -6.14 17.21 10.38
N ASP A 81 -6.51 17.03 11.65
CA ASP A 81 -5.72 17.43 12.82
C ASP A 81 -5.32 16.22 13.67
N PHE A 82 -4.64 16.52 14.78
CA PHE A 82 -4.22 15.51 15.76
C PHE A 82 -5.39 14.69 16.34
N TRP A 83 -6.57 15.29 16.50
CA TRP A 83 -7.73 14.63 17.08
C TRP A 83 -8.35 13.61 16.13
N ARG A 84 -8.42 13.95 14.85
CA ARG A 84 -8.80 12.98 13.82
C ARG A 84 -7.84 11.81 13.74
N LYS A 85 -6.53 12.06 13.84
CA LYS A 85 -5.52 10.98 13.88
C LYS A 85 -5.79 10.03 15.05
N LYS A 86 -6.09 10.55 16.25
CA LYS A 86 -6.46 9.74 17.41
C LYS A 86 -7.68 8.87 17.16
N LEU A 87 -8.74 9.44 16.57
CA LEU A 87 -9.96 8.70 16.23
C LEU A 87 -9.68 7.58 15.21
N LEU A 88 -8.89 7.88 14.17
CA LEU A 88 -8.48 6.92 13.15
C LEU A 88 -7.63 5.78 13.74
N ASP A 89 -6.62 6.09 14.56
CA ASP A 89 -5.77 5.09 15.22
C ASP A 89 -6.61 4.18 16.14
N ALA A 90 -7.55 4.76 16.89
CA ALA A 90 -8.48 4.01 17.74
C ALA A 90 -9.39 3.10 16.91
N ALA A 91 -9.89 3.56 15.76
CA ALA A 91 -10.74 2.77 14.87
C ALA A 91 -9.99 1.57 14.28
N ILE A 92 -8.75 1.77 13.84
CA ILE A 92 -7.88 0.67 13.39
C ILE A 92 -7.66 -0.32 14.53
N LYS A 93 -7.25 0.16 15.71
CA LYS A 93 -6.98 -0.69 16.88
C LYS A 93 -8.20 -1.53 17.25
N TRP A 94 -9.38 -0.91 17.31
CA TRP A 94 -10.64 -1.63 17.53
C TRP A 94 -10.87 -2.69 16.46
N SER A 95 -10.70 -2.35 15.18
CA SER A 95 -10.91 -3.30 14.08
C SER A 95 -9.95 -4.49 14.12
N ILE A 96 -8.69 -4.29 14.52
CA ILE A 96 -7.72 -5.37 14.74
C ILE A 96 -8.22 -6.31 15.83
N GLN A 97 -8.71 -5.75 16.94
CA GLN A 97 -9.20 -6.54 18.07
C GLN A 97 -10.42 -7.39 17.70
N VAL A 98 -11.42 -6.82 17.03
CA VAL A 98 -12.68 -7.53 16.73
C VAL A 98 -12.57 -8.51 15.56
N THR A 99 -11.61 -8.30 14.65
CA THR A 99 -11.41 -9.20 13.49
C THR A 99 -10.27 -10.21 13.71
N SER A 100 -9.40 -9.98 14.70
CA SER A 100 -8.13 -10.71 14.88
C SER A 100 -7.21 -10.65 13.65
N MET A 101 -7.43 -9.71 12.72
CA MET A 101 -6.58 -9.51 11.56
C MET A 101 -5.45 -8.53 11.90
N PRO A 102 -4.21 -8.80 11.45
CA PRO A 102 -3.03 -8.02 11.85
C PRO A 102 -3.11 -6.54 11.44
N PHE A 103 -3.84 -6.23 10.37
CA PHE A 103 -3.98 -4.87 9.84
C PHE A 103 -5.39 -4.29 10.01
N GLY A 104 -6.27 -5.01 10.71
CA GLY A 104 -7.65 -4.63 10.93
C GLY A 104 -8.55 -4.95 9.75
N ASP A 105 -9.76 -4.39 9.80
CA ASP A 105 -10.80 -4.63 8.80
C ASP A 105 -10.49 -3.94 7.47
N GLY A 106 -10.35 -4.72 6.39
CA GLY A 106 -10.05 -4.21 5.04
C GLY A 106 -11.13 -3.28 4.47
N LEU A 107 -12.41 -3.49 4.79
CA LEU A 107 -13.50 -2.61 4.37
C LEU A 107 -13.48 -1.28 5.13
N LEU A 108 -13.13 -1.31 6.42
CA LEU A 108 -12.92 -0.09 7.19
C LEU A 108 -11.68 0.67 6.68
N ARG A 109 -10.58 -0.05 6.40
CA ARG A 109 -9.38 0.53 5.80
C ARG A 109 -9.71 1.21 4.48
N LEU A 110 -10.49 0.56 3.62
CA LEU A 110 -10.91 1.13 2.34
C LEU A 110 -11.72 2.42 2.54
N ALA A 111 -12.71 2.40 3.44
CA ALA A 111 -13.51 3.59 3.74
C ALA A 111 -12.65 4.75 4.26
N ILE A 112 -11.68 4.48 5.14
CA ILE A 112 -10.74 5.51 5.63
C ILE A 112 -9.88 6.04 4.47
N ALA A 113 -9.38 5.16 3.61
CA ALA A 113 -8.58 5.53 2.45
C ALA A 113 -9.34 6.49 1.51
N ASP A 114 -10.62 6.19 1.27
CA ASP A 114 -11.47 7.00 0.41
C ASP A 114 -11.72 8.40 0.97
N VAL A 115 -11.94 8.50 2.29
CA VAL A 115 -12.10 9.79 2.96
C VAL A 115 -10.83 10.62 2.81
N LEU A 116 -9.66 10.05 3.09
CA LEU A 116 -8.38 10.75 2.97
C LEU A 116 -8.05 11.14 1.52
N ALA A 117 -8.34 10.26 0.55
CA ALA A 117 -8.09 10.53 -0.85
C ALA A 117 -9.03 11.61 -1.43
N ALA A 118 -10.28 11.66 -0.98
CA ALA A 118 -11.22 12.72 -1.38
C ALA A 118 -10.77 14.11 -0.92
N GLU A 119 -9.97 14.19 0.14
CA GLU A 119 -9.39 15.43 0.69
C GLU A 119 -8.02 15.77 0.07
N GLY A 120 -7.53 14.97 -0.89
CA GLY A 120 -6.19 15.14 -1.46
C GLY A 120 -5.05 14.69 -0.54
N SER A 121 -5.35 14.07 0.60
CA SER A 121 -4.36 13.50 1.53
C SER A 121 -3.87 12.12 1.04
N TYR A 122 -3.36 12.07 -0.19
CA TYR A 122 -3.06 10.85 -0.91
C TYR A 122 -2.00 9.97 -0.21
N TYR A 123 -0.92 10.58 0.30
CA TYR A 123 0.10 9.84 1.06
C TYR A 123 -0.49 9.21 2.33
N ALA A 124 -1.36 9.92 3.07
CA ALA A 124 -2.03 9.33 4.22
C ALA A 124 -2.99 8.21 3.81
N ALA A 125 -3.66 8.33 2.66
CA ALA A 125 -4.59 7.33 2.14
C ALA A 125 -3.90 6.03 1.67
N GLU A 126 -2.69 6.14 1.11
CA GLU A 126 -1.98 5.03 0.45
C GLU A 126 -1.80 3.80 1.36
N THR A 127 -1.35 3.98 2.60
CA THR A 127 -1.21 2.85 3.54
C THR A 127 -2.54 2.11 3.77
N HIS A 128 -3.65 2.84 3.79
CA HIS A 128 -4.97 2.26 3.98
C HIS A 128 -5.44 1.50 2.73
N TYR A 129 -5.22 2.05 1.53
CA TYR A 129 -5.48 1.32 0.28
C TYR A 129 -4.64 0.06 0.16
N LEU A 130 -3.36 0.12 0.54
CA LEU A 130 -2.45 -1.03 0.58
C LEU A 130 -2.99 -2.13 1.49
N HIS A 131 -3.36 -1.80 2.73
CA HIS A 131 -3.93 -2.77 3.66
C HIS A 131 -5.32 -3.26 3.26
N ALA A 132 -6.13 -2.45 2.57
CA ALA A 132 -7.41 -2.86 2.01
C ALA A 132 -7.28 -3.77 0.78
N SER A 133 -6.14 -3.72 0.09
CA SER A 133 -5.88 -4.51 -1.13
C SER A 133 -5.10 -5.78 -0.85
N ALA A 134 -4.21 -5.78 0.14
CA ALA A 134 -3.32 -6.88 0.48
C ALA A 134 -3.94 -7.82 1.53
N GLN A 135 -4.89 -8.64 1.08
CA GLN A 135 -5.50 -9.66 1.92
C GLN A 135 -4.44 -10.64 2.47
N PRO A 136 -4.38 -10.88 3.80
CA PRO A 136 -3.50 -11.91 4.35
C PRO A 136 -3.93 -13.33 3.89
N PRO A 137 -2.99 -14.24 3.61
CA PRO A 137 -3.31 -15.56 3.04
C PRO A 137 -4.22 -16.44 3.90
N SER A 138 -4.27 -16.21 5.21
CA SER A 138 -4.92 -17.08 6.20
C SER A 138 -6.26 -16.54 6.71
N VAL A 139 -6.84 -15.50 6.11
CA VAL A 139 -8.12 -14.94 6.54
C VAL A 139 -9.28 -15.77 5.97
N PRO A 140 -10.10 -16.43 6.82
CA PRO A 140 -11.33 -17.09 6.39
C PRO A 140 -12.34 -16.06 5.87
N ASP A 141 -13.14 -16.43 4.87
CA ASP A 141 -14.19 -15.59 4.29
C ASP A 141 -13.72 -14.17 3.94
N ALA A 142 -12.61 -14.07 3.20
CA ALA A 142 -12.02 -12.79 2.81
C ALA A 142 -13.02 -11.76 2.26
N LYS A 143 -14.05 -12.20 1.54
CA LYS A 143 -15.13 -11.35 1.01
C LYS A 143 -15.93 -10.61 2.10
N LYS A 144 -15.94 -11.10 3.35
CA LYS A 144 -16.54 -10.43 4.51
C LYS A 144 -15.77 -9.16 4.90
N TRP A 145 -14.47 -9.13 4.62
CA TRP A 145 -13.53 -8.15 5.16
C TRP A 145 -12.79 -7.34 4.10
N PHE A 146 -12.82 -7.76 2.84
CA PHE A 146 -12.08 -7.15 1.74
C PHE A 146 -12.99 -6.98 0.52
N ASP A 147 -12.89 -5.82 -0.11
CA ASP A 147 -13.55 -5.51 -1.37
C ASP A 147 -12.64 -5.90 -2.54
N ALA A 148 -13.18 -6.65 -3.50
CA ALA A 148 -12.45 -7.02 -4.72
C ALA A 148 -12.07 -5.82 -5.59
N GLU A 149 -12.78 -4.69 -5.44
CA GLU A 149 -12.51 -3.45 -6.15
C GLU A 149 -11.46 -2.57 -5.45
N ALA A 150 -11.06 -2.87 -4.22
CA ALA A 150 -10.07 -2.08 -3.47
C ALA A 150 -8.77 -1.82 -4.25
N PRO A 151 -8.16 -2.80 -4.94
CA PRO A 151 -6.95 -2.56 -5.73
C PRO A 151 -7.19 -1.65 -6.94
N LYS A 152 -8.38 -1.68 -7.55
CA LYS A 152 -8.72 -0.79 -8.67
C LYS A 152 -8.96 0.63 -8.20
N ARG A 153 -9.57 0.80 -7.03
CA ARG A 153 -9.74 2.11 -6.38
C ARG A 153 -8.39 2.68 -5.96
N PHE A 154 -7.47 1.84 -5.50
CA PHE A 154 -6.09 2.23 -5.24
C PHE A 154 -5.37 2.71 -6.51
N ALA A 155 -5.53 2.00 -7.63
CA ALA A 155 -5.00 2.42 -8.93
C ALA A 155 -5.54 3.79 -9.36
N ALA A 156 -6.85 4.00 -9.22
CA ALA A 156 -7.47 5.29 -9.50
C ALA A 156 -6.94 6.41 -8.59
N MET A 157 -6.67 6.12 -7.31
CA MET A 157 -6.05 7.07 -6.39
C MET A 157 -4.64 7.46 -6.85
N GLN A 158 -3.79 6.49 -7.22
CA GLN A 158 -2.42 6.77 -7.68
C GLN A 158 -2.42 7.65 -8.95
N LEU A 159 -3.36 7.42 -9.88
CA LEU A 159 -3.51 8.28 -11.06
C LEU A 159 -3.93 9.71 -10.69
N ARG A 160 -4.89 9.88 -9.77
CA ARG A 160 -5.29 11.21 -9.27
C ARG A 160 -4.13 11.91 -8.56
N TRP A 161 -3.32 11.17 -7.80
CA TRP A 161 -2.17 11.74 -7.12
C TRP A 161 -1.09 12.19 -8.11
N LEU A 162 -0.79 11.37 -9.12
CA LEU A 162 0.05 11.73 -10.25
C LEU A 162 -0.44 13.02 -10.94
N GLU A 163 -1.74 13.11 -11.25
CA GLU A 163 -2.35 14.30 -11.86
C GLU A 163 -2.28 15.56 -10.99
N ALA A 164 -2.39 15.39 -9.67
CA ALA A 164 -2.31 16.47 -8.70
C ALA A 164 -0.88 16.97 -8.50
N GLN A 165 0.14 16.12 -8.70
CA GLN A 165 1.55 16.52 -8.65
C GLN A 165 2.02 17.23 -9.91
N ALA A 166 1.38 16.98 -11.05
CA ALA A 166 1.74 17.64 -12.30
C ALA A 166 1.27 19.11 -12.27
N THR A 167 2.17 20.01 -11.86
CA THR A 167 1.97 21.48 -11.76
C THR A 167 1.95 22.17 -13.13
N ASP A 168 2.52 21.53 -14.14
CA ASP A 168 2.55 22.03 -15.52
C ASP A 168 1.15 22.08 -16.15
N ALA A 169 0.99 22.87 -17.20
CA ALA A 169 -0.25 23.00 -17.96
C ALA A 169 -0.11 22.46 -19.40
N GLY A 170 -1.24 22.11 -20.02
CA GLY A 170 -1.32 21.72 -21.43
C GLY A 170 -0.38 20.57 -21.81
N ALA A 171 0.41 20.76 -22.87
CA ALA A 171 1.30 19.73 -23.40
C ALA A 171 2.43 19.34 -22.43
N GLN A 172 2.92 20.28 -21.62
CA GLN A 172 3.95 20.02 -20.62
C GLN A 172 3.42 19.11 -19.50
N LYS A 173 2.17 19.33 -19.07
CA LYS A 173 1.48 18.41 -18.14
C LYS A 173 1.46 16.99 -18.67
N ILE A 174 1.04 16.82 -19.92
CA ILE A 174 0.93 15.49 -20.56
C ILE A 174 2.32 14.84 -20.72
N ALA A 175 3.37 15.62 -20.97
CA ALA A 175 4.73 15.11 -21.00
C ALA A 175 5.18 14.62 -19.60
N ALA A 176 5.00 15.44 -18.56
CA ALA A 176 5.35 15.07 -17.18
C ALA A 176 4.60 13.82 -16.71
N LEU A 177 3.29 13.75 -16.96
CA LEU A 177 2.48 12.56 -16.65
C LEU A 177 3.02 11.30 -17.34
N ARG A 178 3.43 11.39 -18.60
CA ARG A 178 3.97 10.24 -19.35
C ARG A 178 5.32 9.79 -18.82
N THR A 179 6.17 10.72 -18.37
CA THR A 179 7.46 10.39 -17.73
C THR A 179 7.25 9.70 -16.39
N ASP A 180 6.36 10.25 -15.57
CA ASP A 180 6.19 9.80 -14.18
C ASP A 180 5.24 8.60 -14.04
N ALA A 181 4.39 8.32 -15.02
CA ALA A 181 3.34 7.31 -14.85
C ALA A 181 3.86 5.93 -14.45
N GLY A 182 5.05 5.54 -14.89
CA GLY A 182 5.66 4.26 -14.53
C GLY A 182 6.12 4.18 -13.07
N ARG A 183 6.73 5.24 -12.50
CA ARG A 183 7.10 5.27 -11.06
C ARG A 183 5.88 5.11 -10.15
N TRP A 184 4.76 5.73 -10.51
CA TRP A 184 3.50 5.61 -9.78
C TRP A 184 2.87 4.22 -9.88
N ALA A 185 3.00 3.56 -11.03
CA ALA A 185 2.62 2.16 -11.18
C ALA A 185 3.44 1.26 -10.24
N LEU A 186 4.76 1.44 -10.19
CA LEU A 186 5.67 0.69 -9.33
C LEU A 186 5.40 0.96 -7.83
N ARG A 187 5.13 2.22 -7.47
CA ARG A 187 4.78 2.63 -6.10
C ARG A 187 3.61 1.84 -5.52
N GLY A 188 2.56 1.61 -6.31
CA GLY A 188 1.43 0.79 -5.89
C GLY A 188 1.67 -0.72 -6.04
N LEU A 189 2.38 -1.14 -7.10
CA LEU A 189 2.57 -2.56 -7.43
C LEU A 189 3.53 -3.27 -6.48
N LEU A 190 4.71 -2.69 -6.22
CA LEU A 190 5.80 -3.35 -5.50
C LEU A 190 5.40 -3.76 -4.07
N PRO A 191 4.74 -2.90 -3.25
CA PRO A 191 4.29 -3.30 -1.92
C PRO A 191 3.28 -4.45 -1.96
N LEU A 192 2.38 -4.48 -2.96
CA LEU A 192 1.40 -5.56 -3.11
C LEU A 192 2.08 -6.89 -3.47
N LEU A 193 3.12 -6.86 -4.30
CA LEU A 193 3.93 -8.04 -4.61
C LEU A 193 4.71 -8.52 -3.38
N GLN A 194 5.34 -7.62 -2.63
CA GLN A 194 6.02 -7.98 -1.38
C GLN A 194 5.05 -8.58 -0.34
N ALA A 195 3.80 -8.11 -0.33
CA ALA A 195 2.71 -8.66 0.48
C ALA A 195 2.17 -10.01 -0.02
N ARG A 196 2.70 -10.55 -1.11
CA ARG A 196 2.24 -11.76 -1.79
C ARG A 196 0.80 -11.68 -2.31
N ALA A 197 0.29 -10.47 -2.55
CA ALA A 197 -1.10 -10.21 -2.94
C ALA A 197 -1.29 -10.25 -4.47
N LEU A 198 -0.91 -11.35 -5.13
CA LEU A 198 -0.87 -11.43 -6.61
C LEU A 198 -2.20 -11.05 -7.29
N THR A 199 -3.34 -11.50 -6.74
CA THR A 199 -4.67 -11.15 -7.28
C THR A 199 -4.91 -9.64 -7.24
N ALA A 200 -4.53 -9.00 -6.13
CA ALA A 200 -4.64 -7.56 -5.97
C ALA A 200 -3.65 -6.80 -6.88
N SER A 201 -2.40 -7.28 -6.99
CA SER A 201 -1.40 -6.73 -7.91
C SER A 201 -1.89 -6.75 -9.36
N ARG A 202 -2.54 -7.84 -9.80
CA ARG A 202 -3.17 -7.96 -11.13
C ARG A 202 -4.30 -6.95 -11.31
N ALA A 203 -5.23 -6.90 -10.36
CA ALA A 203 -6.36 -5.97 -10.43
C ALA A 203 -5.91 -4.50 -10.44
N PHE A 204 -4.94 -4.15 -9.58
CA PHE A 204 -4.34 -2.82 -9.51
C PHE A 204 -3.68 -2.44 -10.84
N LEU A 205 -2.72 -3.23 -11.32
CA LEU A 205 -1.93 -2.84 -12.49
C LEU A 205 -2.78 -2.83 -13.77
N ALA A 206 -3.69 -3.79 -13.92
CA ALA A 206 -4.60 -3.81 -15.07
C ALA A 206 -5.51 -2.57 -15.10
N ALA A 207 -6.08 -2.19 -13.96
CA ALA A 207 -6.91 -0.98 -13.86
C ALA A 207 -6.08 0.29 -14.10
N TYR A 208 -4.87 0.37 -13.53
CA TYR A 208 -3.96 1.50 -13.67
C TYR A 208 -3.57 1.72 -15.14
N VAL A 209 -3.03 0.68 -15.80
CA VAL A 209 -2.56 0.75 -17.19
C VAL A 209 -3.74 1.02 -18.13
N SER A 210 -4.87 0.33 -17.95
CA SER A 210 -6.05 0.53 -18.79
C SER A 210 -6.55 1.97 -18.71
N ALA A 211 -6.70 2.53 -17.51
CA ALA A 211 -7.14 3.91 -17.33
C ALA A 211 -6.14 4.92 -17.90
N LEU A 212 -4.85 4.74 -17.62
CA LEU A 212 -3.77 5.60 -18.10
C LEU A 212 -3.68 5.62 -19.63
N CYS A 213 -3.67 4.46 -20.27
CA CYS A 213 -3.57 4.36 -21.74
C CYS A 213 -4.84 4.86 -22.44
N SER A 214 -6.00 4.74 -21.79
CA SER A 214 -7.26 5.31 -22.30
C SER A 214 -7.23 6.84 -22.23
N ALA A 215 -6.70 7.41 -21.16
CA ALA A 215 -6.56 8.86 -20.98
C ALA A 215 -5.43 9.46 -21.84
N HIS A 216 -4.36 8.69 -22.10
CA HIS A 216 -3.19 9.12 -22.85
C HIS A 216 -2.79 8.11 -23.94
N PRO A 217 -3.54 8.01 -25.06
CA PRO A 217 -3.25 7.05 -26.12
C PRO A 217 -1.85 7.22 -26.74
N THR A 218 -1.29 8.43 -26.69
CA THR A 218 0.07 8.75 -27.18
C THR A 218 1.19 8.12 -26.35
N LEU A 219 0.87 7.50 -25.21
CA LEU A 219 1.81 6.69 -24.43
C LEU A 219 2.08 5.33 -25.09
N LEU A 220 1.16 4.84 -25.92
CA LEU A 220 1.28 3.55 -26.59
C LEU A 220 2.22 3.62 -27.79
N LEU A 221 3.08 2.62 -27.93
CA LEU A 221 3.90 2.47 -29.13
C LEU A 221 3.04 1.97 -30.31
N PRO A 222 3.35 2.39 -31.55
CA PRO A 222 2.60 2.03 -32.76
C PRO A 222 2.95 0.60 -33.21
N THR A 223 2.62 -0.40 -32.39
CA THR A 223 2.81 -1.83 -32.68
C THR A 223 1.47 -2.53 -32.80
N THR A 224 1.36 -3.51 -33.71
CA THR A 224 0.12 -4.28 -33.89
C THR A 224 0.39 -5.78 -33.73
N PRO A 225 -0.31 -6.50 -32.81
CA PRO A 225 -1.27 -5.97 -31.84
C PRO A 225 -0.58 -5.20 -30.68
N ASN A 226 -1.30 -4.25 -30.08
CA ASN A 226 -0.98 -3.63 -28.79
C ASN A 226 -2.32 -3.46 -28.04
N PRO A 227 -2.57 -4.18 -26.93
CA PRO A 227 -1.61 -4.97 -26.15
C PRO A 227 -1.17 -6.28 -26.82
N LYS A 228 -0.01 -6.80 -26.39
CA LYS A 228 0.52 -8.11 -26.79
C LYS A 228 0.29 -9.14 -25.69
N ALA A 229 0.00 -10.38 -26.06
CA ALA A 229 -0.02 -11.47 -25.10
C ALA A 229 1.40 -11.73 -24.55
N PHE A 230 1.50 -11.91 -23.24
CA PHE A 230 2.72 -12.37 -22.60
C PHE A 230 3.07 -13.78 -23.10
N SER A 231 4.33 -13.97 -23.49
CA SER A 231 4.89 -15.28 -23.82
C SER A 231 5.98 -15.61 -22.82
N PRO A 232 5.81 -16.64 -21.97
CA PRO A 232 6.82 -17.01 -21.01
C PRO A 232 7.99 -17.74 -21.71
N PRO A 233 9.15 -17.86 -21.04
CA PRO A 233 10.25 -18.68 -21.55
C PRO A 233 9.83 -20.14 -21.78
N ALA A 234 10.45 -20.80 -22.76
CA ALA A 234 10.19 -22.21 -23.02
C ALA A 234 10.43 -23.07 -21.77
N GLY A 235 9.61 -24.11 -21.58
CA GLY A 235 9.73 -25.04 -20.45
C GLY A 235 9.20 -24.52 -19.11
N THR A 236 8.45 -23.40 -19.08
CA THR A 236 7.87 -22.83 -17.85
C THR A 236 6.39 -23.15 -17.65
N GLY A 237 5.84 -24.07 -18.44
CA GLY A 237 4.43 -24.46 -18.40
C GLY A 237 3.52 -23.56 -19.25
N PRO A 238 2.20 -23.68 -19.09
CA PRO A 238 1.25 -22.86 -19.83
C PRO A 238 1.40 -21.38 -19.47
N ALA A 239 1.27 -20.51 -20.48
CA ALA A 239 1.34 -19.08 -20.30
C ALA A 239 0.17 -18.55 -19.49
N GLU A 240 0.47 -17.72 -18.48
CA GLU A 240 -0.56 -16.91 -17.83
C GLU A 240 -1.20 -15.95 -18.85
N GLN A 241 -2.52 -15.80 -18.81
CA GLN A 241 -3.28 -14.94 -19.72
C GLN A 241 -3.13 -13.46 -19.33
N VAL A 242 -1.93 -12.91 -19.55
CA VAL A 242 -1.60 -11.52 -19.26
C VAL A 242 -1.41 -10.77 -20.58
N GLN A 243 -2.07 -9.62 -20.70
CA GLN A 243 -1.91 -8.69 -21.82
C GLN A 243 -0.96 -7.58 -21.40
N LEU A 244 0.04 -7.29 -22.23
CA LEU A 244 1.08 -6.30 -21.99
C LEU A 244 0.93 -5.16 -23.00
N TYR A 245 0.65 -3.96 -22.50
CA TYR A 245 0.68 -2.75 -23.31
C TYR A 245 2.13 -2.35 -23.54
N LEU A 246 2.52 -2.18 -24.81
CA LEU A 246 3.83 -1.63 -25.14
C LEU A 246 3.75 -0.11 -25.12
N THR A 247 4.51 0.50 -24.21
CA THR A 247 4.47 1.94 -23.96
C THR A 247 5.84 2.60 -24.19
N GLY A 248 5.86 3.91 -24.35
CA GLY A 248 7.09 4.71 -24.37
C GLY A 248 7.75 4.90 -22.99
N ASN A 249 7.18 4.35 -21.92
CA ASN A 249 7.69 4.50 -20.55
C ASN A 249 8.34 3.19 -20.08
N ALA A 250 9.65 3.22 -19.79
CA ALA A 250 10.43 2.04 -19.40
C ALA A 250 9.96 1.44 -18.06
N ASP A 251 9.68 2.28 -17.05
CA ASP A 251 9.20 1.84 -15.74
C ASP A 251 7.85 1.13 -15.83
N LEU A 252 6.94 1.62 -16.68
CA LEU A 252 5.63 1.02 -16.89
C LEU A 252 5.72 -0.31 -17.67
N ASN A 253 6.61 -0.40 -18.64
CA ASN A 253 6.90 -1.65 -19.34
C ASN A 253 7.51 -2.68 -18.37
N PHE A 254 8.45 -2.25 -17.52
CA PHE A 254 9.04 -3.08 -16.48
C PHE A 254 7.98 -3.57 -15.49
N ALA A 255 7.11 -2.70 -14.96
CA ALA A 255 6.04 -3.06 -14.03
C ALA A 255 5.11 -4.17 -14.59
N GLN A 256 4.73 -4.06 -15.87
CA GLN A 256 3.89 -5.05 -16.54
C GLN A 256 4.63 -6.39 -16.72
N MET A 257 5.88 -6.37 -17.19
CA MET A 257 6.67 -7.59 -17.39
C MET A 257 7.03 -8.26 -16.06
N LEU A 258 7.40 -7.48 -15.04
CA LEU A 258 7.60 -7.91 -13.66
C LEU A 258 6.39 -8.72 -13.16
N LEU A 259 5.19 -8.14 -13.26
CA LEU A 259 3.96 -8.82 -12.83
C LEU A 259 3.71 -10.11 -13.61
N ALA A 260 3.97 -10.12 -14.92
CA ALA A 260 3.78 -11.29 -15.77
C ALA A 260 4.75 -12.44 -15.42
N LEU A 261 6.03 -12.12 -15.17
CA LEU A 261 7.02 -13.11 -14.73
C LEU A 261 6.70 -13.63 -13.32
N VAL A 262 6.30 -12.76 -12.40
CA VAL A 262 5.86 -13.16 -11.05
C VAL A 262 4.62 -14.06 -11.14
N ALA A 263 3.66 -13.71 -11.99
CA ALA A 263 2.47 -14.52 -12.25
C ALA A 263 2.84 -15.94 -12.73
N GLN A 264 3.76 -16.05 -13.69
CA GLN A 264 4.26 -17.33 -14.19
C GLN A 264 5.01 -18.11 -13.09
N ALA A 265 5.83 -17.44 -12.29
CA ALA A 265 6.56 -18.09 -11.21
C ALA A 265 5.62 -18.66 -10.14
N VAL A 266 4.56 -17.91 -9.80
CA VAL A 266 3.52 -18.38 -8.89
C VAL A 266 2.74 -19.56 -9.47
N SER A 267 2.44 -19.56 -10.78
CA SER A 267 1.74 -20.68 -11.42
C SER A 267 2.58 -21.97 -11.38
N VAL A 268 3.89 -21.87 -11.61
CA VAL A 268 4.80 -23.02 -11.46
C VAL A 268 4.85 -23.49 -10.01
N LYS A 269 5.06 -22.59 -9.04
CA LYS A 269 5.14 -22.93 -7.62
C LYS A 269 3.87 -23.62 -7.09
N LYS A 270 2.69 -23.28 -7.64
CA LYS A 270 1.43 -23.96 -7.30
C LYS A 270 1.41 -25.45 -7.67
N THR A 271 2.24 -25.89 -8.61
CA THR A 271 2.39 -27.32 -8.95
C THR A 271 3.30 -28.07 -7.97
N GLY A 272 3.97 -27.36 -7.05
CA GLY A 272 5.00 -27.92 -6.16
C GLY A 272 6.38 -28.04 -6.80
N ALA A 273 6.51 -27.72 -8.09
CA ALA A 273 7.79 -27.71 -8.78
C ALA A 273 8.65 -26.48 -8.40
N PRO A 274 9.99 -26.61 -8.38
CA PRO A 274 10.88 -25.48 -8.24
C PRO A 274 10.78 -24.55 -9.46
N VAL A 275 11.12 -23.27 -9.28
CA VAL A 275 11.11 -22.30 -10.38
C VAL A 275 12.18 -22.70 -11.43
N PRO A 276 11.83 -22.82 -12.73
CA PRO A 276 12.77 -23.23 -13.77
C PRO A 276 13.85 -22.18 -14.01
N ASP A 277 15.06 -22.63 -14.36
CA ASP A 277 16.19 -21.72 -14.59
C ASP A 277 15.96 -20.77 -15.76
N ALA A 278 15.21 -21.18 -16.79
CA ALA A 278 14.80 -20.29 -17.87
C ALA A 278 14.00 -19.08 -17.36
N LEU A 279 13.14 -19.27 -16.35
CA LEU A 279 12.36 -18.18 -15.75
C LEU A 279 13.24 -17.28 -14.86
N LYS A 280 14.19 -17.86 -14.13
CA LYS A 280 15.19 -17.10 -13.35
C LYS A 280 16.10 -16.26 -14.24
N GLN A 281 16.54 -16.81 -15.36
CA GLN A 281 17.34 -16.11 -16.36
C GLN A 281 16.56 -14.95 -16.98
N GLN A 282 15.29 -15.17 -17.35
CA GLN A 282 14.43 -14.11 -17.87
C GLN A 282 14.22 -12.99 -16.85
N TRP A 283 14.03 -13.33 -15.58
CA TRP A 283 13.97 -12.36 -14.49
C TRP A 283 15.26 -11.55 -14.36
N GLY A 284 16.42 -12.23 -14.33
CA GLY A 284 17.72 -11.56 -14.25
C GLY A 284 17.99 -10.63 -15.44
N GLN A 285 17.59 -11.04 -16.66
CA GLN A 285 17.68 -10.18 -17.85
C GLN A 285 16.78 -8.95 -17.75
N LEU A 286 15.55 -9.11 -17.26
CA LEU A 286 14.62 -8.00 -17.04
C LEU A 286 15.19 -6.99 -16.03
N VAL A 287 15.73 -7.48 -14.91
CA VAL A 287 16.35 -6.63 -13.88
C VAL A 287 17.58 -5.89 -14.45
N ALA A 288 18.49 -6.60 -15.11
CA ALA A 288 19.70 -5.99 -15.69
C ALA A 288 19.39 -5.01 -16.84
N GLN A 289 18.30 -5.21 -17.57
CA GLN A 289 17.80 -4.21 -18.51
C GLN A 289 17.26 -2.98 -17.78
N TYR A 290 16.43 -3.21 -16.76
CA TYR A 290 15.83 -2.15 -15.99
C TYR A 290 16.84 -1.30 -15.22
N GLU A 291 17.90 -1.88 -14.69
CA GLU A 291 19.03 -1.15 -14.07
C GLU A 291 19.73 -0.17 -15.03
N ARG A 292 19.66 -0.43 -16.34
CA ARG A 292 20.26 0.44 -17.37
C ARG A 292 19.28 1.50 -17.89
N GLU A 293 17.99 1.20 -17.92
CA GLU A 293 16.96 1.99 -18.63
C GLU A 293 15.91 2.64 -17.71
N GLY A 294 15.78 2.16 -16.47
CA GLY A 294 14.74 2.53 -15.52
C GLY A 294 15.06 3.81 -14.76
N GLY A 295 14.40 4.91 -15.12
CA GLY A 295 14.56 6.20 -14.44
C GLY A 295 14.20 6.12 -12.95
N ALA A 296 13.16 5.37 -12.59
CA ALA A 296 12.71 5.29 -11.21
C ALA A 296 13.73 4.65 -10.24
N LEU A 297 14.70 3.85 -10.71
CA LEU A 297 15.75 3.31 -9.84
C LEU A 297 16.69 4.40 -9.28
N GLN A 298 16.87 5.48 -10.03
CA GLN A 298 17.71 6.59 -9.61
C GLN A 298 16.94 7.58 -8.72
N GLU A 299 15.65 7.77 -9.01
CA GLU A 299 14.80 8.72 -8.29
C GLU A 299 14.22 8.15 -6.98
N GLU A 300 13.94 6.85 -6.94
CA GLU A 300 13.14 6.23 -5.88
C GLU A 300 13.84 4.97 -5.33
N ALA A 301 14.60 5.15 -4.24
CA ALA A 301 15.40 4.08 -3.62
C ALA A 301 14.58 2.80 -3.30
N PHE A 302 13.31 2.94 -2.94
CA PHE A 302 12.43 1.80 -2.62
C PHE A 302 12.22 0.84 -3.80
N VAL A 303 12.39 1.31 -5.05
CA VAL A 303 12.25 0.48 -6.25
C VAL A 303 13.37 -0.56 -6.30
N GLY A 304 14.62 -0.12 -6.10
CA GLY A 304 15.78 -1.00 -6.02
C GLY A 304 15.70 -1.96 -4.83
N GLU A 305 15.32 -1.44 -3.67
CA GLU A 305 15.13 -2.25 -2.44
C GLU A 305 14.06 -3.35 -2.58
N ALA A 306 13.13 -3.21 -3.53
CA ALA A 306 12.09 -4.21 -3.75
C ALA A 306 12.54 -5.40 -4.62
N ILE A 307 13.61 -5.25 -5.42
CA ILE A 307 14.06 -6.27 -6.38
C ILE A 307 14.54 -7.53 -5.66
N ASP A 308 15.36 -7.40 -4.61
CA ASP A 308 15.91 -8.54 -3.87
C ASP A 308 14.84 -9.36 -3.13
N PRO A 309 13.90 -8.74 -2.38
CA PRO A 309 12.76 -9.45 -1.81
C PRO A 309 11.93 -10.17 -2.87
N ILE A 310 11.64 -9.54 -4.01
CA ILE A 310 10.86 -10.15 -5.09
C ILE A 310 11.60 -11.34 -5.71
N SER A 311 12.91 -11.19 -5.97
CA SER A 311 13.80 -12.25 -6.47
C SER A 311 13.76 -13.48 -5.57
N THR A 312 13.83 -13.26 -4.26
CA THR A 312 13.78 -14.33 -3.25
C THR A 312 12.39 -14.96 -3.16
N LEU A 313 11.33 -14.14 -3.10
CA LEU A 313 9.96 -14.59 -2.88
C LEU A 313 9.43 -15.43 -4.05
N TYR A 314 9.70 -15.00 -5.27
CA TYR A 314 9.05 -15.55 -6.45
C TYR A 314 9.95 -16.42 -7.31
N PHE A 315 11.25 -16.14 -7.37
CA PHE A 315 12.16 -16.82 -8.30
C PHE A 315 13.16 -17.75 -7.62
N ASP A 316 13.14 -17.84 -6.29
CA ASP A 316 14.08 -18.63 -5.48
C ASP A 316 15.54 -18.22 -5.70
N ILE A 317 15.77 -16.95 -6.07
CA ILE A 317 17.09 -16.36 -6.28
C ILE A 317 17.49 -15.69 -4.96
N ARG A 318 18.60 -16.15 -4.38
CA ARG A 318 19.15 -15.54 -3.18
C ARG A 318 19.95 -14.28 -3.56
N PRO A 319 19.83 -13.19 -2.78
CA PRO A 319 20.64 -12.00 -3.02
C PRO A 319 22.12 -12.36 -2.91
N GLN A 320 22.93 -11.87 -3.86
CA GLN A 320 24.38 -11.99 -3.76
C GLN A 320 24.84 -11.01 -2.69
N ARG A 321 25.29 -11.53 -1.54
CA ARG A 321 25.91 -10.67 -0.52
C ARG A 321 27.14 -10.01 -1.14
N PRO A 322 27.32 -8.69 -1.00
CA PRO A 322 28.54 -8.04 -1.46
C PRO A 322 29.74 -8.73 -0.79
N GLN A 323 30.73 -9.07 -1.62
CA GLN A 323 31.89 -9.91 -1.31
C GLN A 323 32.92 -9.24 -0.37
N GLY A 324 32.47 -8.38 0.55
CA GLY A 324 33.30 -7.51 1.37
C GLY A 324 33.52 -7.98 2.83
N ASN A 325 32.78 -8.97 3.32
CA ASN A 325 32.76 -9.31 4.76
C ASN A 325 33.39 -10.67 5.13
N PHE A 326 34.22 -11.25 4.27
CA PHE A 326 34.87 -12.55 4.55
C PHE A 326 35.69 -12.56 5.85
N MET A 327 36.39 -11.46 6.17
CA MET A 327 37.21 -11.38 7.38
C MET A 327 36.36 -11.29 8.65
N GLN A 328 35.24 -10.57 8.60
CA GLN A 328 34.31 -10.44 9.73
C GLN A 328 33.52 -11.74 9.98
N ASP A 329 33.13 -12.43 8.92
CA ASP A 329 32.45 -13.74 9.00
C ASP A 329 33.41 -14.84 9.48
N MET A 330 34.69 -14.82 9.09
CA MET A 330 35.70 -15.72 9.69
C MET A 330 35.93 -15.42 11.17
N LEU A 331 36.01 -14.14 11.56
CA LEU A 331 36.22 -13.76 12.97
C LEU A 331 35.01 -14.15 13.83
N SER A 332 33.79 -14.04 13.30
CA SER A 332 32.55 -14.47 13.95
C SER A 332 32.45 -16.00 14.06
N SER A 333 32.84 -16.72 12.99
CA SER A 333 32.90 -18.19 12.96
C SER A 333 33.97 -18.77 13.91
N LEU A 334 35.07 -18.05 14.09
CA LEU A 334 36.14 -18.43 15.04
C LEU A 334 35.75 -18.13 16.51
N MET A 335 34.86 -17.16 16.74
CA MET A 335 34.54 -16.64 18.08
C MET A 335 33.22 -17.16 18.68
N GLY A 336 32.37 -17.87 17.93
CA GLY A 336 31.04 -18.25 18.43
C GLY A 336 30.40 -19.40 17.67
N GLY A 337 30.87 -20.62 17.93
CA GLY A 337 30.27 -21.84 17.39
C GLY A 337 28.85 -22.13 17.93
N GLY A 338 28.05 -22.80 17.10
CA GLY A 338 26.76 -23.40 17.51
C GLY A 338 25.66 -23.19 16.48
N GLY A 339 25.60 -24.05 15.46
CA GLY A 339 24.51 -24.06 14.49
C GLY A 339 23.18 -24.38 15.16
N ALA A 340 22.30 -23.38 15.24
CA ALA A 340 20.90 -23.60 15.58
C ALA A 340 20.17 -24.14 14.34
N GLY A 341 19.69 -25.38 14.46
CA GLY A 341 18.90 -26.06 13.45
C GLY A 341 17.66 -25.24 13.07
N ALA A 342 17.43 -25.15 11.75
CA ALA A 342 16.23 -24.57 11.18
C ALA A 342 15.01 -25.37 11.62
N ALA A 343 14.20 -24.80 12.52
CA ALA A 343 12.87 -25.30 12.82
C ALA A 343 11.96 -25.06 11.60
N ALA A 344 11.56 -26.15 10.94
CA ALA A 344 10.49 -26.19 9.96
C ALA A 344 9.12 -26.16 10.67
N GLY A 345 8.14 -25.47 10.08
CA GLY A 345 6.71 -25.73 10.35
C GLY A 345 5.83 -24.58 10.83
N GLY A 346 6.29 -23.32 10.84
CA GLY A 346 5.40 -22.18 11.05
C GLY A 346 4.71 -21.75 9.74
N ALA A 347 3.38 -21.53 9.77
CA ALA A 347 2.70 -20.82 8.69
C ALA A 347 3.45 -19.49 8.43
N PRO A 348 3.69 -19.08 7.17
CA PRO A 348 4.44 -17.87 6.89
C PRO A 348 3.74 -16.69 7.55
N ALA A 349 4.45 -15.98 8.42
CA ALA A 349 3.96 -14.75 9.02
C ALA A 349 3.51 -13.78 7.90
N PRO A 350 2.42 -13.02 8.09
CA PRO A 350 1.97 -12.05 7.10
C PRO A 350 3.11 -11.07 6.81
N ALA A 351 3.55 -11.01 5.55
CA ALA A 351 4.57 -10.05 5.14
C ALA A 351 3.99 -8.64 5.32
N PRO A 352 4.66 -7.74 6.07
CA PRO A 352 4.14 -6.40 6.28
C PRO A 352 4.13 -5.64 4.96
N VAL A 353 2.96 -5.11 4.58
CA VAL A 353 2.85 -4.18 3.45
C VAL A 353 3.48 -2.87 3.89
N ARG A 354 4.61 -2.50 3.30
CA ARG A 354 5.31 -1.26 3.63
C ARG A 354 4.89 -0.17 2.65
N GLN A 355 4.47 0.95 3.21
CA GLN A 355 4.22 2.14 2.42
C GLN A 355 5.56 2.69 1.90
N PRO A 356 5.68 3.01 0.60
CA PRO A 356 6.86 3.70 0.08
C PRO A 356 7.05 5.08 0.73
N PRO A 357 8.26 5.66 0.77
CA PRO A 357 8.49 7.00 1.33
C PRO A 357 7.65 8.08 0.61
N PRO A 358 7.42 9.26 1.19
CA PRO A 358 6.70 10.33 0.49
C PRO A 358 7.37 10.63 -0.87
N PRO A 359 6.61 10.74 -1.97
CA PRO A 359 7.19 11.04 -3.27
C PRO A 359 7.84 12.43 -3.23
N GLN A 360 9.03 12.54 -3.80
CA GLN A 360 9.72 13.82 -3.93
C GLN A 360 8.90 14.74 -4.85
N SER A 361 8.69 15.99 -4.46
CA SER A 361 8.08 16.95 -5.38
C SER A 361 9.11 17.33 -6.47
N ARG A 362 8.65 17.60 -7.69
CA ARG A 362 9.56 18.04 -8.77
C ARG A 362 10.36 19.31 -8.40
N ALA A 363 9.78 20.18 -7.57
CA ALA A 363 10.46 21.35 -7.01
C ALA A 363 11.63 20.99 -6.05
N GLN A 364 11.60 19.82 -5.42
CA GLN A 364 12.71 19.30 -4.61
C GLN A 364 13.78 18.61 -5.46
N GLN A 365 13.42 18.11 -6.65
CA GLN A 365 14.36 17.48 -7.60
C GLN A 365 15.16 18.53 -8.43
N GLU A 366 14.59 19.72 -8.66
CA GLU A 366 15.24 20.82 -9.40
C GLU A 366 16.10 21.74 -8.52
N ALA A 367 16.13 21.54 -7.20
CA ALA A 367 17.07 22.25 -6.33
C ALA A 367 18.49 21.70 -6.59
N PRO A 368 19.48 22.55 -6.97
CA PRO A 368 20.84 22.08 -7.06
C PRO A 368 21.24 21.53 -5.69
N ALA A 369 21.87 20.36 -5.66
CA ALA A 369 22.53 19.86 -4.47
C ALA A 369 23.41 21.00 -3.96
N ALA A 370 23.00 21.64 -2.85
CA ALA A 370 23.77 22.70 -2.24
C ALA A 370 25.14 22.09 -1.99
N SER A 371 26.12 22.58 -2.74
CA SER A 371 27.52 22.28 -2.53
C SER A 371 27.77 22.46 -1.05
N ALA A 372 28.19 21.37 -0.39
CA ALA A 372 28.88 21.47 0.87
C ALA A 372 30.14 22.28 0.59
N GLU A 373 30.02 23.61 0.71
CA GLU A 373 31.17 24.47 0.87
C GLU A 373 31.83 24.02 2.17
N GLU A 374 32.94 23.29 2.02
CA GLU A 374 33.95 23.17 3.04
C GLU A 374 34.32 24.59 3.46
N GLU A 375 33.81 24.99 4.61
CA GLU A 375 34.30 26.13 5.38
C GLU A 375 35.73 25.76 5.82
N LEU A 376 36.68 26.06 4.92
CA LEU A 376 38.11 26.05 5.20
C LEU A 376 38.39 27.21 6.15
N ASP A 377 38.28 26.92 7.45
CA ASP A 377 38.95 27.69 8.49
C ASP A 377 40.46 27.67 8.18
N LEU A 378 40.98 28.82 7.75
CA LEU A 378 42.41 29.11 7.73
C LEU A 378 42.67 30.18 8.79
N ASP A 379 43.43 29.76 9.81
CA ASP A 379 44.16 30.63 10.75
C ASP A 379 45.08 31.63 10.02
#